data_AF-A0A357T8K5-F1
#
_entry.id   AF-A0A357T8K5-F1
#
_cell.length_a   1.000
_cell.length_b   1.000
_cell.length_c   1.000
_cell.angle_alpha   90.00
_cell.angle_beta   90.00
_cell.angle_gamma   90.00
#
_symmetry.space_group_name_H-M   'P 1'
#
loop_
_entity.id
_entity.type
_entity.pdbx_description
1 polymer ?
#
loop_
_entity_poly.entity_id
_entity_poly.type
_entity_poly.pdbx_seq_one_letter_code
_entity_poly.pdbx_strand_id
1 'polypeptide(L)'
;MQWFPKHKRRLSMHHRILVVHGLFSGYMLSFLFEGRVLYALLAQYELSFSTLIFGAIGANFLGMLLCPFFLASRKEVKKLYLGSLGFYVVLLPMFFFPPNALWLPFILVASFLAGGLVSGWGFFLRDTVPKKDRMKVLCDLLILSNLVMLLLNVSAVFISPVASLLVSMGLLLLALYLSNGLEVEESLGAVQGKVNGEGKSPLFPLVYLILFITLITVNSGLMYQVVVPSFAHLDTLTSWYFAVPYMGALLFLRFLPKGLFLKDFLYVAVAMMGLSFVAFMMTEPTVRGYFLVNTLMLGSFGIFDLFWWSILGEMLELQENPSRIFGFGLAANLLGIFLGGSLGVFFMARGEAKEQGPVLALGVVFVSLGFLPFLHRQLRNVLKDHAFLQAFATLTTGEQESQGDKLKKLGALSERESQVAMLLLKGKTYKNIGLELSISENTVKYYVKNIYAKFEIQSRAELISLMESAKG
;
A
#
# COMPACT_ATOMS: atom_id res chain seq x y z
N MET A 1 -15.16 -50.62 0.46
CA MET A 1 -14.84 -49.80 -0.73
C MET A 1 -15.04 -48.32 -0.35
N GLN A 2 -14.05 -47.71 0.30
CA GLN A 2 -14.02 -46.28 0.58
C GLN A 2 -12.61 -45.78 0.26
N TRP A 3 -12.44 -45.25 -0.94
CA TRP A 3 -11.20 -44.59 -1.34
C TRP A 3 -11.51 -43.49 -2.36
N PHE A 4 -11.90 -42.32 -1.85
CA PHE A 4 -11.73 -41.05 -2.56
C PHE A 4 -11.63 -39.93 -1.51
N PRO A 5 -10.42 -39.39 -1.26
CA PRO A 5 -10.32 -38.17 -0.47
C PRO A 5 -10.84 -37.01 -1.31
N LYS A 6 -12.00 -36.45 -0.92
CA LYS A 6 -12.53 -35.17 -1.43
C LYS A 6 -11.64 -34.01 -0.95
N HIS A 7 -10.41 -33.91 -1.44
CA HIS A 7 -9.68 -32.65 -1.42
C HIS A 7 -10.28 -31.72 -2.50
N LYS A 8 -11.43 -31.12 -2.21
CA LYS A 8 -11.78 -29.86 -2.87
C LYS A 8 -10.69 -28.87 -2.49
N ARG A 9 -9.79 -28.55 -3.43
CA ARG A 9 -8.84 -27.43 -3.33
C ARG A 9 -9.62 -26.12 -3.16
N ARG A 10 -10.09 -25.84 -1.94
CA ARG A 10 -10.59 -24.51 -1.57
C ARG A 10 -9.38 -23.58 -1.62
N LEU A 11 -9.48 -22.48 -2.36
CA LEU A 11 -8.52 -21.37 -2.27
C LEU A 11 -8.30 -21.06 -0.78
N SER A 12 -7.04 -21.10 -0.33
CA SER A 12 -6.68 -20.70 1.02
C SER A 12 -7.11 -19.25 1.27
N MET A 13 -7.44 -18.91 2.51
CA MET A 13 -8.00 -17.61 2.90
C MET A 13 -7.22 -16.40 2.34
N HIS A 14 -5.88 -16.43 2.38
CA HIS A 14 -5.03 -15.35 1.88
C HIS A 14 -5.13 -15.16 0.35
N HIS A 15 -5.14 -16.25 -0.43
CA HIS A 15 -5.34 -16.17 -1.89
C HIS A 15 -6.74 -15.64 -2.23
N ARG A 16 -7.76 -16.00 -1.45
CA ARG A 16 -9.14 -15.54 -1.68
C ARG A 16 -9.27 -14.02 -1.49
N ILE A 17 -8.74 -13.49 -0.39
CA ILE A 17 -8.81 -12.03 -0.15
C ILE A 17 -7.98 -11.25 -1.16
N LEU A 18 -6.83 -11.79 -1.57
CA LEU A 18 -5.99 -11.21 -2.62
C LEU A 18 -6.78 -11.06 -3.93
N VAL A 19 -7.45 -12.13 -4.37
CA VAL A 19 -8.27 -12.09 -5.58
C VAL A 19 -9.44 -11.12 -5.43
N VAL A 20 -10.18 -11.18 -4.31
CA VAL A 20 -11.30 -10.26 -4.05
C VAL A 20 -10.86 -8.80 -4.15
N HIS A 21 -9.79 -8.44 -3.43
CA HIS A 21 -9.30 -7.07 -3.40
C HIS A 21 -8.68 -6.67 -4.74
N GLY A 22 -7.96 -7.56 -5.43
CA GLY A 22 -7.37 -7.27 -6.73
C GLY A 22 -8.41 -7.04 -7.84
N LEU A 23 -9.48 -7.84 -7.86
CA LEU A 23 -10.61 -7.64 -8.79
C LEU A 23 -11.31 -6.30 -8.54
N PHE A 24 -11.59 -5.99 -7.28
CA PHE A 24 -12.19 -4.72 -6.88
C PHE A 24 -11.29 -3.52 -7.20
N SER A 25 -10.02 -3.58 -6.83
CA SER A 25 -9.05 -2.51 -7.07
C SER A 25 -8.80 -2.27 -8.55
N GLY A 26 -8.79 -3.33 -9.36
CA GLY A 26 -8.72 -3.21 -10.82
C GLY A 26 -9.90 -2.46 -11.41
N TYR A 27 -11.14 -2.75 -10.97
CA TYR A 27 -12.33 -1.98 -11.32
C TYR A 27 -12.23 -0.53 -10.84
N MET A 28 -11.82 -0.31 -9.58
CA MET A 28 -11.68 1.04 -9.01
C MET A 28 -10.72 1.88 -9.85
N LEU A 29 -9.57 1.33 -10.23
CA LEU A 29 -8.57 2.02 -11.06
C LEU A 29 -9.04 2.23 -12.51
N SER A 30 -9.86 1.35 -13.08
CA SER A 30 -10.35 1.51 -14.45
C SER A 30 -11.59 2.42 -14.56
N PHE A 31 -12.34 2.61 -13.47
CA PHE A 31 -13.62 3.33 -13.47
C PHE A 31 -13.66 4.54 -12.54
N LEU A 32 -13.40 4.36 -11.24
CA LEU A 32 -13.60 5.41 -10.22
C LEU A 32 -12.41 6.36 -10.07
N PHE A 33 -11.19 5.91 -10.35
CA PHE A 33 -9.96 6.65 -10.09
C PHE A 33 -9.20 6.92 -11.39
N GLU A 34 -9.38 8.10 -11.98
CA GLU A 34 -8.77 8.48 -13.28
C GLU A 34 -9.02 7.41 -14.37
N GLY A 35 -10.18 6.74 -14.26
CA GLY A 35 -10.46 5.50 -14.95
C GLY A 35 -10.86 5.70 -16.40
N ARG A 36 -10.14 5.04 -17.33
CA ARG A 36 -10.41 5.15 -18.78
C ARG A 36 -11.81 4.73 -19.19
N VAL A 37 -12.45 3.82 -18.45
CA VAL A 37 -13.82 3.39 -18.74
C VAL A 37 -14.80 4.54 -18.53
N LEU A 38 -14.64 5.28 -17.42
CA LEU A 38 -15.46 6.45 -17.14
C LEU A 38 -15.17 7.60 -18.13
N TYR A 39 -13.90 7.83 -18.45
CA TYR A 39 -13.51 8.78 -19.50
C TYR A 39 -14.17 8.47 -20.85
N ALA A 40 -14.12 7.21 -21.28
CA ALA A 40 -14.71 6.81 -22.57
C ALA A 40 -16.24 6.94 -22.57
N LEU A 41 -16.91 6.70 -21.43
CA LEU A 41 -18.36 6.93 -21.29
C LEU A 41 -18.71 8.42 -21.30
N LEU A 42 -17.99 9.25 -20.53
CA LEU A 42 -18.26 10.70 -20.47
C LEU A 42 -17.98 11.39 -21.81
N ALA A 43 -16.98 10.93 -22.56
CA ALA A 43 -16.65 11.44 -23.89
C ALA A 43 -17.79 11.25 -24.91
N GLN A 44 -18.63 10.22 -24.75
CA GLN A 44 -19.80 10.01 -25.62
C GLN A 44 -20.88 11.08 -25.44
N TYR A 45 -20.89 11.78 -24.30
CA TYR A 45 -21.93 12.74 -23.93
C TYR A 45 -21.39 14.17 -23.74
N GLU A 46 -20.14 14.44 -24.16
CA GLU A 46 -19.49 15.76 -24.07
C GLU A 46 -19.52 16.40 -22.67
N LEU A 47 -19.55 15.58 -21.61
CA LEU A 47 -19.60 16.06 -20.23
C LEU A 47 -18.20 16.46 -19.72
N SER A 48 -18.16 17.45 -18.82
CA SER A 48 -16.91 17.91 -18.21
C SER A 48 -16.31 16.85 -17.27
N PHE A 49 -15.10 16.40 -17.60
CA PHE A 49 -14.41 15.32 -16.89
C PHE A 49 -13.91 15.72 -15.50
N SER A 50 -13.48 16.98 -15.33
CA SER A 50 -12.72 17.42 -14.16
C SER A 50 -13.53 17.36 -12.87
N THR A 51 -14.73 17.95 -12.83
CA THR A 51 -15.53 18.03 -11.60
C THR A 51 -15.89 16.65 -11.04
N LEU A 52 -16.25 15.71 -11.91
CA LEU A 52 -16.62 14.34 -11.52
C LEU A 52 -15.42 13.58 -10.95
N ILE A 53 -14.25 13.70 -11.61
CA ILE A 53 -13.05 12.95 -11.23
C ILE A 53 -12.41 13.52 -9.96
N PHE A 54 -12.29 14.85 -9.84
CA PHE A 54 -11.83 15.46 -8.59
C PHE A 54 -12.79 15.17 -7.43
N GLY A 55 -14.10 15.15 -7.69
CA GLY A 55 -15.10 14.72 -6.72
C GLY A 55 -14.90 13.28 -6.28
N ALA A 56 -14.64 12.36 -7.22
CA ALA A 56 -14.34 10.96 -6.94
C ALA A 56 -13.07 10.78 -6.10
N ILE A 57 -11.97 11.44 -6.47
CA ILE A 57 -10.69 11.41 -5.74
C ILE A 57 -10.88 11.95 -4.31
N GLY A 58 -11.56 13.09 -4.16
CA GLY A 58 -11.86 13.69 -2.87
C GLY A 58 -12.75 12.80 -1.99
N ALA A 59 -13.78 12.18 -2.57
CA ALA A 59 -14.64 11.24 -1.86
C ALA A 59 -13.88 9.98 -1.43
N ASN A 60 -13.00 9.44 -2.28
CA ASN A 60 -12.14 8.30 -1.96
C ASN A 60 -11.17 8.63 -0.81
N PHE A 61 -10.54 9.80 -0.86
CA PHE A 61 -9.72 10.34 0.22
C PHE A 61 -10.49 10.41 1.56
N LEU A 62 -11.69 10.99 1.55
CA LEU A 62 -12.55 11.03 2.74
C LEU A 62 -12.94 9.63 3.23
N GLY A 63 -13.20 8.69 2.32
CA GLY A 63 -13.44 7.29 2.65
C GLY A 63 -12.26 6.64 3.38
N MET A 64 -11.04 6.82 2.86
CA MET A 64 -9.82 6.32 3.49
C MET A 64 -9.56 6.94 4.86
N LEU A 65 -9.94 8.20 5.09
CA LEU A 65 -9.79 8.86 6.39
C LEU A 65 -10.88 8.47 7.40
N LEU A 66 -12.14 8.41 6.97
CA LEU A 66 -13.29 8.32 7.87
C LEU A 66 -13.72 6.86 8.15
N CYS A 67 -13.69 5.97 7.16
CA CYS A 67 -14.09 4.57 7.36
C CYS A 67 -13.30 3.84 8.45
N PRO A 68 -11.97 4.05 8.65
CA PRO A 68 -11.22 3.41 9.72
C PRO A 68 -11.76 3.64 11.14
N PHE A 69 -12.54 4.71 11.37
CA PHE A 69 -13.16 4.95 12.68
C PHE A 69 -14.35 4.02 12.95
N PHE A 70 -14.97 3.47 11.91
CA PHE A 70 -16.10 2.54 11.97
C PHE A 70 -15.68 1.07 11.77
N LEU A 71 -14.42 0.83 11.41
CA LEU A 71 -13.87 -0.50 11.18
C LEU A 71 -12.99 -0.91 12.37
N ALA A 72 -13.53 -1.71 13.28
CA ALA A 72 -12.83 -2.23 14.45
C ALA A 72 -12.48 -3.73 14.35
N SER A 73 -13.09 -4.46 13.40
CA SER A 73 -12.97 -5.92 13.30
C SER A 73 -13.05 -6.46 11.87
N ARG A 74 -12.53 -7.68 11.64
CA ARG A 74 -12.70 -8.42 10.37
C ARG A 74 -14.17 -8.60 9.98
N LYS A 75 -15.08 -8.68 10.96
CA LYS A 75 -16.53 -8.81 10.75
C LYS A 75 -17.10 -7.56 10.08
N GLU A 76 -16.72 -6.39 10.57
CA GLU A 76 -17.15 -5.10 10.02
C GLU A 76 -16.52 -4.87 8.64
N VAL A 77 -15.24 -5.21 8.47
CA VAL A 77 -14.60 -5.14 7.14
C VAL A 77 -15.32 -6.07 6.16
N LYS A 78 -15.62 -7.32 6.52
CA LYS A 78 -16.39 -8.23 5.64
C LYS A 78 -17.77 -7.65 5.30
N LYS A 79 -18.48 -7.08 6.27
CA LYS A 79 -19.77 -6.40 6.03
C LYS A 79 -19.62 -5.25 5.05
N LEU A 80 -18.56 -4.44 5.19
CA LEU A 80 -18.25 -3.36 4.25
C LEU A 80 -18.00 -3.92 2.84
N TYR A 81 -17.20 -4.98 2.68
CA TYR A 81 -16.99 -5.63 1.37
C TYR A 81 -18.30 -6.09 0.74
N LEU A 82 -19.14 -6.82 1.47
CA LEU A 82 -20.41 -7.31 0.94
C LEU A 82 -21.38 -6.17 0.59
N GLY A 83 -21.48 -5.16 1.46
CA GLY A 83 -22.34 -4.00 1.25
C GLY A 83 -21.90 -3.15 0.06
N SER A 84 -20.61 -2.81 -0.02
CA SER A 84 -20.05 -2.00 -1.10
C SER A 84 -20.06 -2.72 -2.44
N LEU A 85 -19.64 -3.99 -2.49
CA LEU A 85 -19.68 -4.77 -3.74
C LEU A 85 -21.12 -5.00 -4.21
N GLY A 86 -22.05 -5.25 -3.28
CA GLY A 86 -23.48 -5.31 -3.60
C GLY A 86 -24.02 -3.99 -4.16
N PHE A 87 -23.65 -2.87 -3.54
CA PHE A 87 -23.98 -1.53 -4.03
C PHE A 87 -23.47 -1.29 -5.46
N TYR A 88 -22.22 -1.65 -5.76
CA TYR A 88 -21.68 -1.54 -7.12
C TYR A 88 -22.45 -2.41 -8.11
N VAL A 89 -22.67 -3.68 -7.80
CA VAL A 89 -23.39 -4.61 -8.70
C VAL A 89 -24.81 -4.13 -9.03
N VAL A 90 -25.51 -3.54 -8.05
CA VAL A 90 -26.90 -3.08 -8.23
C VAL A 90 -26.99 -1.78 -9.01
N LEU A 91 -26.09 -0.83 -8.77
CA LEU A 91 -26.23 0.53 -9.33
C LEU A 91 -25.34 0.79 -10.54
N LEU A 92 -24.25 0.06 -10.74
CA LEU A 92 -23.41 0.17 -11.94
C LEU A 92 -24.19 0.02 -13.27
N PRO A 93 -25.26 -0.81 -13.38
CA PRO A 93 -26.10 -0.86 -14.57
C PRO A 93 -26.69 0.48 -15.03
N MET A 94 -26.79 1.50 -14.17
CA MET A 94 -27.31 2.80 -14.60
C MET A 94 -26.43 3.50 -15.65
N PHE A 95 -25.15 3.11 -15.78
CA PHE A 95 -24.23 3.65 -16.77
C PHE A 95 -24.42 3.05 -18.17
N PHE A 96 -25.31 2.08 -18.34
CA PHE A 96 -25.78 1.65 -19.68
C PHE A 96 -26.77 2.65 -20.30
N PHE A 97 -27.33 3.55 -19.49
CA PHE A 97 -28.30 4.54 -19.91
C PHE A 97 -27.65 5.92 -19.98
N PRO A 98 -28.23 6.88 -20.73
CA PRO A 98 -27.72 8.24 -20.79
C PRO A 98 -27.54 8.89 -19.42
N PRO A 99 -26.59 9.85 -19.28
CA PRO A 99 -26.31 10.52 -18.02
C PRO A 99 -27.57 11.07 -17.36
N ASN A 100 -27.74 10.75 -16.09
CA ASN A 100 -28.87 11.20 -15.27
C ASN A 100 -28.35 11.75 -13.93
N ALA A 101 -29.26 12.36 -13.16
CA ALA A 101 -28.91 12.98 -11.88
C ALA A 101 -28.31 12.00 -10.84
N LEU A 102 -28.40 10.69 -11.06
CA LEU A 102 -27.86 9.66 -10.14
C LEU A 102 -26.38 9.33 -10.39
N TRP A 103 -25.81 9.71 -11.55
CA TRP A 103 -24.40 9.42 -11.87
C TRP A 103 -23.44 10.04 -10.85
N LEU A 104 -23.58 11.34 -10.57
CA LEU A 104 -22.71 12.06 -9.64
C LEU A 104 -22.84 11.53 -8.20
N PRO A 105 -24.05 11.42 -7.60
CA PRO A 105 -24.23 10.82 -6.27
C PRO A 105 -23.63 9.42 -6.19
N PHE A 106 -23.82 8.58 -7.21
CA PHE A 106 -23.21 7.26 -7.22
C PHE A 106 -21.70 7.34 -7.25
N ILE A 107 -21.07 8.12 -8.14
CA ILE A 107 -19.61 8.19 -8.23
C ILE A 107 -19.02 8.64 -6.89
N LEU A 108 -19.62 9.61 -6.23
CA LEU A 108 -19.18 10.08 -4.91
C LEU A 108 -19.32 9.00 -3.84
N VAL A 109 -20.49 8.37 -3.71
CA VAL A 109 -20.72 7.30 -2.72
C VAL A 109 -19.83 6.09 -3.02
N ALA A 110 -19.73 5.72 -4.29
CA ALA A 110 -18.93 4.60 -4.75
C ALA A 110 -17.44 4.79 -4.44
N SER A 111 -16.93 6.00 -4.66
CA SER A 111 -15.54 6.37 -4.39
C SER A 111 -15.28 6.43 -2.88
N PHE A 112 -16.20 6.97 -2.08
CA PHE A 112 -16.11 6.95 -0.63
C PHE A 112 -16.04 5.53 -0.07
N LEU A 113 -16.92 4.64 -0.54
CA LEU A 113 -16.90 3.23 -0.17
C LEU A 113 -15.60 2.54 -0.60
N ALA A 114 -15.05 2.91 -1.77
CA ALA A 114 -13.78 2.37 -2.26
C ALA A 114 -12.62 2.67 -1.30
N GLY A 115 -12.53 3.89 -0.78
CA GLY A 115 -11.54 4.25 0.24
C GLY A 115 -11.70 3.44 1.54
N GLY A 116 -12.95 3.13 1.92
CA GLY A 116 -13.25 2.22 3.02
C GLY A 116 -12.75 0.79 2.78
N LEU A 117 -12.91 0.26 1.57
CA LEU A 117 -12.46 -1.10 1.22
C LEU A 117 -10.93 -1.22 1.20
N VAL A 118 -10.23 -0.21 0.68
CA VAL A 118 -8.77 -0.12 0.67
C VAL A 118 -8.21 -0.02 2.09
N SER A 119 -8.78 0.86 2.92
CA SER A 119 -8.35 0.96 4.33
C SER A 119 -8.64 -0.32 5.11
N GLY A 120 -9.83 -0.91 4.94
CA GLY A 120 -10.24 -2.16 5.59
C GLY A 120 -9.34 -3.36 5.26
N TRP A 121 -8.69 -3.37 4.11
CA TRP A 121 -7.81 -4.45 3.68
C TRP A 121 -6.63 -4.68 4.65
N GLY A 122 -6.21 -3.65 5.39
CA GLY A 122 -5.17 -3.76 6.42
C GLY A 122 -5.45 -4.84 7.47
N PHE A 123 -6.71 -5.08 7.85
CA PHE A 123 -7.06 -6.16 8.79
C PHE A 123 -6.73 -7.54 8.21
N PHE A 124 -7.08 -7.77 6.95
CA PHE A 124 -6.80 -9.05 6.31
C PHE A 124 -5.30 -9.26 6.09
N LEU A 125 -4.56 -8.22 5.69
CA LEU A 125 -3.11 -8.31 5.55
C LEU A 125 -2.45 -8.66 6.89
N ARG A 126 -2.85 -8.01 7.99
CA ARG A 126 -2.30 -8.29 9.32
C ARG A 126 -2.58 -9.73 9.75
N ASP A 127 -3.85 -10.13 9.67
CA ASP A 127 -4.34 -11.32 10.37
C ASP A 127 -4.23 -12.60 9.53
N THR A 128 -4.11 -12.52 8.19
CA THR A 128 -4.08 -13.71 7.30
C THR A 128 -2.73 -13.97 6.64
N VAL A 129 -1.84 -12.97 6.58
CA VAL A 129 -0.56 -13.07 5.87
C VAL A 129 0.61 -13.00 6.85
N PRO A 130 1.46 -14.04 6.91
CA PRO A 130 2.69 -14.01 7.71
C PRO A 130 3.58 -12.83 7.31
N LYS A 131 4.20 -12.16 8.30
CA LYS A 131 5.06 -10.97 8.08
C LYS A 131 6.08 -11.14 6.95
N LYS A 132 6.74 -12.30 6.91
CA LYS A 132 7.75 -12.66 5.90
C LYS A 132 7.23 -12.68 4.46
N ASP A 133 5.93 -12.90 4.27
CA ASP A 133 5.30 -13.05 2.97
C ASP A 133 4.47 -11.81 2.57
N ARG A 134 4.33 -10.82 3.46
CA ARG A 134 3.53 -9.60 3.21
C ARG A 134 3.98 -8.83 1.98
N MET A 135 5.27 -8.57 1.83
CA MET A 135 5.80 -7.86 0.65
C MET A 135 5.44 -8.57 -0.66
N LYS A 136 5.53 -9.91 -0.69
CA LYS A 136 5.13 -10.70 -1.86
C LYS A 136 3.65 -10.50 -2.13
N VAL A 137 2.79 -10.76 -1.14
CA VAL A 137 1.34 -10.60 -1.28
C VAL A 137 0.93 -9.18 -1.73
N LEU A 138 1.60 -8.14 -1.22
CA LEU A 138 1.40 -6.75 -1.65
C LEU A 138 1.76 -6.57 -3.14
N CYS A 139 2.89 -7.12 -3.56
CA CYS A 139 3.32 -7.12 -4.95
C CYS A 139 2.35 -7.88 -5.85
N ASP A 140 1.94 -9.12 -5.48
CA ASP A 140 0.91 -9.90 -6.18
C ASP A 140 -0.39 -9.10 -6.33
N LEU A 141 -0.83 -8.42 -5.27
CA LEU A 141 -2.05 -7.62 -5.26
C LEU A 141 -1.95 -6.45 -6.23
N LEU A 142 -0.86 -5.68 -6.18
CA LEU A 142 -0.66 -4.52 -7.05
C LEU A 142 -0.57 -4.94 -8.53
N ILE A 143 0.13 -6.05 -8.83
CA ILE A 143 0.20 -6.61 -10.17
C ILE A 143 -1.18 -7.08 -10.64
N LEU A 144 -1.91 -7.84 -9.82
CA LEU A 144 -3.24 -8.32 -10.18
C LEU A 144 -4.22 -7.16 -10.43
N SER A 145 -4.19 -6.14 -9.58
CA SER A 145 -5.05 -4.95 -9.72
C SER A 145 -4.78 -4.23 -11.05
N ASN A 146 -3.49 -4.06 -11.40
CA ASN A 146 -3.09 -3.41 -12.65
C ASN A 146 -3.35 -4.28 -13.88
N LEU A 147 -3.25 -5.60 -13.77
CA LEU A 147 -3.62 -6.53 -14.85
C LEU A 147 -5.12 -6.48 -15.15
N VAL A 148 -5.95 -6.44 -14.10
CA VAL A 148 -7.40 -6.28 -14.24
C VAL A 148 -7.73 -4.91 -14.83
N MET A 149 -7.12 -3.83 -14.32
CA MET A 149 -7.27 -2.49 -14.86
C MET A 149 -6.90 -2.44 -16.35
N LEU A 150 -5.77 -3.06 -16.73
CA LEU A 150 -5.32 -3.15 -18.12
C LEU A 150 -6.35 -3.85 -19.00
N LEU A 151 -6.89 -4.99 -18.56
CA LEU A 151 -7.92 -5.73 -19.28
C LEU A 151 -9.17 -4.86 -19.51
N LEU A 152 -9.61 -4.15 -18.48
CA LEU A 152 -10.78 -3.26 -18.57
C LEU A 152 -10.53 -2.08 -19.50
N ASN A 153 -9.35 -1.45 -19.43
CA ASN A 153 -8.96 -0.33 -20.28
C ASN A 153 -8.86 -0.76 -21.76
N VAL A 154 -8.23 -1.89 -22.05
CA VAL A 154 -8.12 -2.45 -23.41
C VAL A 154 -9.51 -2.79 -23.96
N SER A 155 -10.38 -3.41 -23.15
CA SER A 155 -11.76 -3.70 -23.60
C SER A 155 -12.56 -2.42 -23.89
N ALA A 156 -12.33 -1.34 -23.15
CA ALA A 156 -13.01 -0.07 -23.38
C ALA A 156 -12.62 0.58 -24.72
N VAL A 157 -11.33 0.50 -25.08
CA VAL A 157 -10.79 1.13 -26.30
C VAL A 157 -10.99 0.26 -27.55
N PHE A 158 -10.75 -1.05 -27.47
CA PHE A 158 -10.76 -1.93 -28.63
C PHE A 158 -12.11 -2.63 -28.90
N ILE A 159 -13.01 -2.70 -27.91
CA ILE A 159 -14.32 -3.34 -28.07
C ILE A 159 -15.43 -2.30 -27.95
N SER A 160 -15.66 -1.79 -26.73
CA SER A 160 -16.53 -0.63 -26.45
C SER A 160 -16.54 -0.32 -24.94
N PRO A 161 -16.88 0.91 -24.54
CA PRO A 161 -17.06 1.25 -23.12
C PRO A 161 -18.14 0.40 -22.43
N VAL A 162 -19.20 0.07 -23.16
CA VAL A 162 -20.31 -0.79 -22.72
C VAL A 162 -19.82 -2.22 -22.44
N ALA A 163 -18.99 -2.79 -23.32
CA ALA A 163 -18.40 -4.11 -23.10
C ALA A 163 -17.49 -4.12 -21.86
N SER A 164 -16.68 -3.06 -21.67
CA SER A 164 -15.85 -2.92 -20.47
C SER A 164 -16.68 -2.82 -19.18
N LEU A 165 -17.83 -2.15 -19.23
CA LEU A 165 -18.78 -2.08 -18.11
C LEU A 165 -19.37 -3.46 -17.77
N LEU A 166 -19.72 -4.26 -18.79
CA LEU A 166 -20.19 -5.64 -18.59
C LEU A 166 -19.11 -6.53 -17.96
N VAL A 167 -17.87 -6.43 -18.42
CA VAL A 167 -16.73 -7.16 -17.83
C VAL A 167 -16.53 -6.71 -16.38
N SER A 168 -16.58 -5.40 -16.11
CA SER A 168 -16.48 -4.84 -14.76
C SER A 168 -17.54 -5.42 -13.81
N MET A 169 -18.80 -5.50 -14.26
CA MET A 169 -19.87 -6.14 -13.49
C MET A 169 -19.58 -7.60 -13.19
N GLY A 170 -19.10 -8.37 -14.18
CA GLY A 170 -18.74 -9.77 -14.00
C GLY A 170 -17.63 -9.96 -12.95
N LEU A 171 -16.61 -9.10 -12.99
CA LEU A 171 -15.52 -9.11 -12.00
C LEU A 171 -16.00 -8.73 -10.60
N LEU A 172 -16.88 -7.74 -10.47
CA LEU A 172 -17.47 -7.33 -9.19
C LEU A 172 -18.40 -8.42 -8.61
N LEU A 173 -19.18 -9.09 -9.45
CA LEU A 173 -20.00 -10.25 -9.07
C LEU A 173 -19.12 -11.40 -8.56
N LEU A 174 -18.01 -11.68 -9.25
CA LEU A 174 -17.04 -12.68 -8.82
C LEU A 174 -16.40 -12.29 -7.48
N ALA A 175 -16.01 -11.02 -7.31
CA ALA A 175 -15.48 -10.50 -6.06
C ALA A 175 -16.50 -10.62 -4.92
N LEU A 176 -17.78 -10.33 -5.17
CA LEU A 176 -18.87 -10.45 -4.20
C LEU A 176 -19.09 -11.91 -3.78
N TYR A 177 -19.13 -12.82 -4.77
CA TYR A 177 -19.25 -14.26 -4.51
C TYR A 177 -18.10 -14.79 -3.66
N LEU A 178 -16.86 -14.43 -3.99
CA LEU A 178 -15.68 -14.82 -3.21
C LEU A 178 -15.66 -14.18 -1.82
N SER A 179 -16.16 -12.94 -1.67
CA SER A 179 -16.24 -12.23 -0.38
C SER A 179 -17.15 -12.94 0.62
N ASN A 180 -18.23 -13.59 0.17
CA ASN A 180 -19.10 -14.39 1.05
C ASN A 180 -18.33 -15.50 1.77
N GLY A 181 -17.35 -16.08 1.08
CA GLY A 181 -16.49 -17.14 1.62
C GLY A 181 -15.36 -16.66 2.54
N LEU A 182 -15.24 -15.37 2.85
CA LEU A 182 -14.24 -14.90 3.82
C LEU A 182 -14.63 -15.36 5.23
N GLU A 183 -13.87 -16.28 5.81
CA GLU A 183 -14.12 -16.74 7.18
C GLU A 183 -13.85 -15.59 8.16
N VAL A 184 -14.74 -15.43 9.13
CA VAL A 184 -14.58 -14.47 10.21
C VAL A 184 -14.48 -15.31 11.47
N GLU A 185 -13.27 -15.71 11.83
CA GLU A 185 -13.05 -16.28 13.15
C GLU A 185 -13.34 -15.18 14.18
N GLU A 186 -14.36 -15.42 15.01
CA GLU A 186 -14.54 -14.71 16.27
C GLU A 186 -13.34 -15.06 17.13
N SER A 187 -12.43 -14.11 17.31
CA SER A 187 -11.42 -14.24 18.35
C SER A 187 -12.16 -14.32 19.68
N LEU A 188 -12.26 -15.52 20.24
CA LEU A 188 -12.61 -15.74 21.65
C LEU A 188 -11.71 -14.81 22.49
N GLY A 189 -12.30 -13.79 23.09
CA GLY A 189 -11.69 -12.94 24.10
C GLY A 189 -10.44 -12.18 23.66
N ALA A 190 -10.60 -11.10 22.90
CA ALA A 190 -9.63 -10.01 22.95
C ALA A 190 -9.68 -9.41 24.37
N VAL A 191 -8.86 -9.95 25.29
CA VAL A 191 -8.59 -9.32 26.58
C VAL A 191 -7.98 -7.95 26.28
N GLN A 192 -8.85 -6.95 26.36
CA GLN A 192 -8.53 -5.53 26.40
C GLN A 192 -7.46 -5.30 27.47
N GLY A 193 -6.26 -4.94 27.03
CA GLY A 193 -5.20 -4.45 27.90
C GLY A 193 -4.60 -3.24 27.22
N LYS A 194 -4.96 -2.05 27.71
CA LYS A 194 -4.38 -0.77 27.30
C LYS A 194 -2.85 -0.89 27.30
N VAL A 195 -2.23 -0.80 26.12
CA VAL A 195 -0.78 -0.67 26.01
C VAL A 195 -0.43 0.80 26.25
N ASN A 196 -0.31 1.18 27.52
CA ASN A 196 0.46 2.37 27.89
C ASN A 196 1.94 1.95 27.91
N GLY A 197 2.59 2.08 26.75
CA GLY A 197 4.02 1.98 26.59
C GLY A 197 4.60 3.34 26.23
N GLU A 198 5.29 3.98 27.18
CA GLU A 198 6.09 5.20 27.00
C GLU A 198 7.37 4.97 26.17
N GLY A 199 7.26 4.22 25.07
CA GLY A 199 8.25 4.24 23.99
C GLY A 199 7.67 5.10 22.88
N LYS A 200 8.38 6.15 22.45
CA LYS A 200 7.95 7.13 21.44
C LYS A 200 6.96 6.51 20.45
N SER A 201 5.73 7.01 20.46
CA SER A 201 4.64 6.51 19.64
C SER A 201 5.09 6.36 18.17
N PRO A 202 4.64 5.32 17.45
CA PRO A 202 4.96 5.09 16.04
C PRO A 202 4.42 6.20 15.10
N LEU A 203 3.82 7.24 15.68
CA LEU A 203 3.32 8.43 15.00
C LEU A 203 4.42 9.14 14.22
N PHE A 204 5.64 9.28 14.77
CA PHE A 204 6.68 10.05 14.08
C PHE A 204 7.10 9.40 12.75
N PRO A 205 7.49 8.10 12.67
CA PRO A 205 7.77 7.47 11.39
C PRO A 205 6.59 7.50 10.41
N LEU A 206 5.36 7.32 10.91
CA LEU A 206 4.15 7.37 10.08
C LEU A 206 3.91 8.76 9.49
N VAL A 207 4.09 9.82 10.28
CA VAL A 207 3.93 11.21 9.84
C VAL A 207 4.95 11.56 8.77
N TYR A 208 6.22 11.19 8.95
CA TYR A 208 7.25 11.43 7.93
C TYR A 208 6.96 10.65 6.64
N LEU A 209 6.46 9.41 6.76
CA LEU A 209 6.02 8.63 5.61
C LEU A 209 4.84 9.31 4.89
N ILE A 210 3.82 9.75 5.62
CA ILE A 210 2.65 10.47 5.07
C ILE A 210 3.08 11.76 4.37
N LEU A 211 3.96 12.55 4.98
CA LEU A 211 4.48 13.78 4.36
C LEU A 211 5.25 13.46 3.07
N PHE A 212 6.10 12.44 3.09
CA PHE A 212 6.84 12.03 1.90
C PHE A 212 5.92 11.54 0.78
N ILE A 213 4.97 10.66 1.08
CA ILE A 213 4.00 10.16 0.10
C ILE A 213 3.22 11.32 -0.49
N THR A 214 2.67 12.21 0.36
CA THR A 214 1.89 13.37 -0.10
C THR A 214 2.71 14.27 -1.02
N LEU A 215 3.96 14.55 -0.64
CA LEU A 215 4.87 15.38 -1.44
C LEU A 215 5.13 14.75 -2.80
N ILE A 216 5.57 13.49 -2.84
CA ILE A 216 6.02 12.87 -4.08
C ILE A 216 4.85 12.55 -5.03
N THR A 217 3.64 12.29 -4.51
CA THR A 217 2.47 11.96 -5.34
C THR A 217 1.78 13.20 -5.93
N VAL A 218 2.23 14.42 -5.59
CA VAL A 218 1.94 15.63 -6.39
C VAL A 218 2.31 15.41 -7.85
N ASN A 219 3.43 14.72 -8.11
CA ASN A 219 3.86 14.40 -9.47
C ASN A 219 2.89 13.47 -10.19
N SER A 220 2.24 12.54 -9.49
CA SER A 220 1.19 11.70 -10.06
C SER A 220 -0.03 12.53 -10.48
N GLY A 221 -0.43 13.51 -9.67
CA GLY A 221 -1.50 14.44 -10.05
C GLY A 221 -1.15 15.29 -11.28
N LEU A 222 0.08 15.83 -11.32
CA LEU A 222 0.59 16.56 -12.49
C LEU A 222 0.70 15.66 -13.73
N MET A 223 1.07 14.38 -13.56
CA MET A 223 1.09 13.41 -14.66
C MET A 223 -0.29 13.30 -15.31
N TYR A 224 -1.35 13.09 -14.53
CA TYR A 224 -2.71 12.93 -15.08
C TYR A 224 -3.20 14.17 -15.82
N GLN A 225 -2.82 15.37 -15.39
CA GLN A 225 -3.32 16.62 -15.96
C GLN A 225 -2.42 17.25 -17.02
N VAL A 226 -1.13 16.89 -17.08
CA VAL A 226 -0.14 17.51 -17.99
C VAL A 226 0.43 16.49 -18.96
N VAL A 227 0.92 15.36 -18.45
CA VAL A 227 1.67 14.38 -19.25
C VAL A 227 0.73 13.48 -20.03
N VAL A 228 -0.24 12.85 -19.37
CA VAL A 228 -1.19 11.93 -20.01
C VAL A 228 -1.96 12.60 -21.16
N PRO A 229 -2.51 13.83 -21.01
CA PRO A 229 -3.24 14.50 -22.09
C PRO A 229 -2.34 14.83 -23.29
N SER A 230 -1.05 15.09 -23.06
CA SER A 230 -0.09 15.37 -24.14
C SER A 230 0.11 14.19 -25.09
N PHE A 231 -0.17 12.95 -24.64
CA PHE A 231 -0.09 11.74 -25.43
C PHE A 231 -1.46 11.15 -25.83
N ALA A 232 -2.56 11.89 -25.62
CA ALA A 232 -3.92 11.39 -25.86
C ALA A 232 -4.17 10.93 -27.32
N HIS A 233 -3.47 11.52 -28.30
CA HIS A 233 -3.55 11.13 -29.70
C HIS A 233 -2.99 9.72 -29.99
N LEU A 234 -2.22 9.13 -29.06
CA LEU A 234 -1.70 7.76 -29.14
C LEU A 234 -2.59 6.77 -28.37
N ASP A 235 -3.91 6.93 -28.40
CA ASP A 235 -4.84 6.20 -27.52
C ASP A 235 -4.64 4.67 -27.57
N THR A 236 -4.45 4.11 -28.77
CA THR A 236 -4.16 2.68 -28.95
C THR A 236 -2.95 2.24 -28.14
N LEU A 237 -1.84 2.99 -28.15
CA LEU A 237 -0.62 2.66 -27.40
C LEU A 237 -0.79 2.91 -25.91
N THR A 238 -1.37 4.05 -25.54
CA THR A 238 -1.52 4.44 -24.15
C THR A 238 -2.51 3.55 -23.39
N SER A 239 -3.47 2.92 -24.07
CA SER A 239 -4.46 2.02 -23.45
C SER A 239 -3.86 0.78 -22.81
N TRP A 240 -2.81 0.21 -23.40
CA TRP A 240 -2.19 -1.02 -22.90
C TRP A 240 -0.80 -0.79 -22.29
N TYR A 241 0.04 0.02 -22.91
CA TYR A 241 1.42 0.18 -22.46
C TYR A 241 1.53 0.98 -21.17
N PHE A 242 0.53 1.81 -20.84
CA PHE A 242 0.52 2.64 -19.62
C PHE A 242 0.87 1.83 -18.36
N ALA A 243 0.24 0.67 -18.14
CA ALA A 243 0.45 -0.13 -16.94
C ALA A 243 1.67 -1.07 -17.00
N VAL A 244 2.26 -1.29 -18.19
CA VAL A 244 3.31 -2.30 -18.39
C VAL A 244 4.59 -1.99 -17.60
N PRO A 245 5.17 -0.77 -17.65
CA PRO A 245 6.37 -0.44 -16.88
C PRO A 245 6.17 -0.56 -15.37
N TYR A 246 4.99 -0.17 -14.88
CA TYR A 246 4.62 -0.30 -13.47
C TYR A 246 4.64 -1.76 -13.03
N MET A 247 3.95 -2.65 -13.77
CA MET A 247 3.96 -4.09 -13.48
C MET A 247 5.35 -4.71 -13.65
N GLY A 248 6.12 -4.27 -14.65
CA GLY A 248 7.50 -4.71 -14.87
C GLY A 248 8.41 -4.38 -13.69
N ALA A 249 8.31 -3.17 -13.14
CA ALA A 249 9.04 -2.77 -11.94
C ALA A 249 8.64 -3.61 -10.72
N LEU A 250 7.34 -3.86 -10.52
CA LEU A 250 6.88 -4.74 -9.44
C LEU A 250 7.38 -6.17 -9.59
N LEU A 251 7.33 -6.74 -10.79
CA LEU A 251 7.86 -8.07 -11.08
C LEU A 251 9.36 -8.14 -10.82
N PHE A 252 10.12 -7.13 -11.23
CA PHE A 252 11.55 -7.03 -10.92
C PHE A 252 11.79 -7.03 -9.41
N LEU A 253 11.05 -6.22 -8.65
CA LEU A 253 11.19 -6.16 -7.19
C LEU A 253 10.74 -7.45 -6.49
N ARG A 254 9.78 -8.18 -7.05
CA ARG A 254 9.32 -9.49 -6.55
C ARG A 254 10.45 -10.53 -6.53
N PHE A 255 11.31 -10.51 -7.53
CA PHE A 255 12.38 -11.49 -7.74
C PHE A 255 13.76 -11.00 -7.29
N LEU A 256 13.82 -9.94 -6.49
CA LEU A 256 15.07 -9.40 -5.96
C LEU A 256 15.88 -10.46 -5.19
N PRO A 257 17.20 -10.56 -5.45
CA PRO A 257 18.10 -11.42 -4.68
C PRO A 257 18.06 -11.08 -3.18
N LYS A 258 18.23 -12.09 -2.33
CA LYS A 258 18.35 -11.91 -0.87
C LYS A 258 19.57 -11.02 -0.58
N GLY A 259 19.36 -9.82 -0.03
CA GLY A 259 20.43 -8.90 0.38
C GLY A 259 20.29 -7.47 -0.15
N LEU A 260 19.48 -7.24 -1.19
CA LEU A 260 19.10 -5.91 -1.65
C LEU A 260 17.82 -5.46 -0.95
N PHE A 261 17.82 -4.26 -0.35
CA PHE A 261 16.65 -3.75 0.35
C PHE A 261 15.83 -2.83 -0.56
N LEU A 262 14.51 -2.88 -0.42
CA LEU A 262 13.59 -2.00 -1.15
C LEU A 262 13.93 -0.50 -0.98
N LYS A 263 14.52 -0.13 0.16
CA LYS A 263 15.01 1.22 0.46
C LYS A 263 16.11 1.69 -0.50
N ASP A 264 16.90 0.78 -1.08
CA ASP A 264 18.01 1.10 -1.96
C ASP A 264 17.50 1.49 -3.36
N PHE A 265 16.35 0.92 -3.76
CA PHE A 265 15.66 1.26 -5.00
C PHE A 265 14.84 2.56 -4.91
N LEU A 266 14.63 3.10 -3.71
CA LEU A 266 13.88 4.34 -3.55
C LEU A 266 14.60 5.52 -4.20
N TYR A 267 15.92 5.62 -4.06
CA TYR A 267 16.72 6.65 -4.75
C TYR A 267 16.67 6.50 -6.27
N VAL A 268 16.74 5.25 -6.75
CA VAL A 268 16.62 4.94 -8.18
C VAL A 268 15.26 5.39 -8.72
N ALA A 269 14.19 5.12 -7.99
CA ALA A 269 12.84 5.54 -8.37
C ALA A 269 12.71 7.08 -8.42
N VAL A 270 13.27 7.82 -7.46
CA VAL A 270 13.26 9.29 -7.49
C VAL A 270 14.08 9.84 -8.66
N ALA A 271 15.23 9.24 -8.97
CA ALA A 271 16.01 9.61 -10.15
C ALA A 271 15.25 9.31 -11.46
N MET A 272 14.63 8.14 -11.57
CA MET A 272 13.79 7.76 -12.72
C MET A 272 12.62 8.74 -12.91
N MET A 273 11.96 9.16 -11.83
CA MET A 273 10.90 10.17 -11.86
C MET A 273 11.41 11.53 -12.36
N GLY A 274 12.56 12.00 -11.87
CA GLY A 274 13.16 13.24 -12.35
C GLY A 274 13.49 13.15 -13.84
N LEU A 275 14.15 12.06 -14.25
CA LEU A 275 14.50 11.82 -15.65
C LEU A 275 13.27 11.71 -16.56
N SER A 276 12.13 11.20 -16.07
CA SER A 276 10.90 11.16 -16.89
C SER A 276 10.36 12.55 -17.19
N PHE A 277 10.40 13.49 -16.24
CA PHE A 277 9.96 14.87 -16.48
C PHE A 277 10.96 15.65 -17.34
N VAL A 278 12.27 15.41 -17.18
CA VAL A 278 13.29 15.96 -18.09
C VAL A 278 13.07 15.43 -19.51
N ALA A 279 12.88 14.12 -19.66
CA ALA A 279 12.57 13.52 -20.96
C ALA A 279 11.30 14.12 -21.56
N PHE A 280 10.24 14.30 -20.77
CA PHE A 280 8.99 14.92 -21.23
C PHE A 280 9.17 16.34 -21.76
N MET A 281 10.05 17.15 -21.15
CA MET A 281 10.37 18.49 -21.66
C MET A 281 11.21 18.46 -22.95
N MET A 282 12.08 17.46 -23.09
CA MET A 282 13.02 17.37 -24.21
C MET A 282 12.48 16.63 -25.43
N THR A 283 11.45 15.81 -25.26
CA THR A 283 10.89 14.98 -26.33
C THR A 283 9.57 15.51 -26.83
N GLU A 284 9.39 15.51 -28.14
CA GLU A 284 8.07 15.70 -28.73
C GLU A 284 7.13 14.53 -28.37
N PRO A 285 5.79 14.75 -28.39
CA PRO A 285 4.78 13.72 -28.09
C PRO A 285 4.69 12.59 -29.14
N THR A 286 5.79 11.92 -29.45
CA THR A 286 5.87 10.82 -30.41
C THR A 286 5.80 9.46 -29.70
N VAL A 287 5.64 8.38 -30.46
CA VAL A 287 5.68 7.00 -29.93
C VAL A 287 6.97 6.73 -29.14
N ARG A 288 8.13 7.19 -29.65
CA ARG A 288 9.43 7.03 -28.97
C ARG A 288 9.50 7.84 -27.67
N GLY A 289 9.02 9.09 -27.71
CA GLY A 289 8.91 9.94 -26.53
C GLY A 289 8.02 9.30 -25.45
N TYR A 290 6.87 8.75 -25.86
CA TYR A 290 5.96 8.06 -24.95
C TYR A 290 6.61 6.84 -24.29
N PHE A 291 7.29 5.98 -25.05
CA PHE A 291 8.01 4.84 -24.47
C PHE A 291 9.04 5.29 -23.43
N LEU A 292 9.84 6.31 -23.73
CA LEU A 292 10.85 6.82 -22.80
C LEU A 292 10.22 7.40 -21.52
N VAL A 293 9.29 8.35 -21.68
CA VAL A 293 8.65 9.07 -20.57
C VAL A 293 7.82 8.12 -19.72
N ASN A 294 6.93 7.33 -20.34
CA ASN A 294 6.03 6.43 -19.62
C ASN A 294 6.79 5.32 -18.90
N THR A 295 7.87 4.77 -19.49
CA THR A 295 8.62 3.69 -18.86
C THR A 295 9.32 4.15 -17.59
N LEU A 296 10.00 5.30 -17.64
CA LEU A 296 10.66 5.88 -16.47
C LEU A 296 9.65 6.28 -15.39
N MET A 297 8.55 6.91 -15.79
CA MET A 297 7.55 7.45 -14.87
C MET A 297 6.72 6.36 -14.19
N LEU A 298 6.14 5.43 -14.95
CA LEU A 298 5.28 4.38 -14.39
C LEU A 298 6.12 3.31 -13.68
N GLY A 299 7.36 3.06 -14.14
CA GLY A 299 8.30 2.20 -13.43
C GLY A 299 8.66 2.76 -12.04
N SER A 300 8.91 4.07 -11.93
CA SER A 300 9.16 4.71 -10.63
C SER A 300 7.94 4.70 -9.72
N PHE A 301 6.73 4.95 -10.24
CA PHE A 301 5.49 4.79 -9.46
C PHE A 301 5.29 3.37 -8.92
N GLY A 302 5.64 2.33 -9.69
CA GLY A 302 5.58 0.95 -9.22
C GLY A 302 6.50 0.69 -8.03
N ILE A 303 7.73 1.19 -8.08
CA ILE A 303 8.70 1.06 -6.97
C ILE A 303 8.19 1.81 -5.74
N PHE A 304 7.68 3.02 -5.94
CA PHE A 304 7.15 3.87 -4.90
C PHE A 304 5.93 3.26 -4.19
N ASP A 305 4.95 2.78 -4.96
CA ASP A 305 3.79 2.09 -4.41
C ASP A 305 4.20 0.90 -3.56
N LEU A 306 5.05 0.02 -4.10
CA LEU A 306 5.50 -1.13 -3.32
C LEU A 306 6.24 -0.71 -2.04
N PHE A 307 7.01 0.38 -2.09
CA PHE A 307 7.73 0.92 -0.94
C PHE A 307 6.78 1.29 0.20
N TRP A 308 5.84 2.22 0.01
CA TRP A 308 4.97 2.60 1.14
C TRP A 308 3.95 1.51 1.49
N TRP A 309 3.42 0.74 0.54
CA TRP A 309 2.55 -0.39 0.86
C TRP A 309 3.28 -1.42 1.75
N SER A 310 4.57 -1.64 1.53
CA SER A 310 5.40 -2.53 2.37
C SER A 310 5.64 -1.94 3.75
N ILE A 311 6.04 -0.66 3.85
CA ILE A 311 6.26 0.00 5.16
C ILE A 311 4.95 0.04 5.98
N LEU A 312 3.82 0.41 5.37
CA LEU A 312 2.52 0.39 6.03
C LEU A 312 2.15 -1.02 6.50
N GLY A 313 2.44 -2.05 5.68
CA GLY A 313 2.27 -3.46 6.01
C GLY A 313 3.09 -3.94 7.21
N GLU A 314 4.28 -3.38 7.41
CA GLU A 314 5.11 -3.62 8.60
C GLU A 314 4.55 -2.90 9.83
N MET A 315 4.06 -1.67 9.65
CA MET A 315 3.53 -0.86 10.74
C MET A 315 2.22 -1.37 11.32
N LEU A 316 1.51 -2.28 10.64
CA LEU A 316 0.21 -2.86 11.06
C LEU A 316 0.17 -3.43 12.49
N GLU A 317 1.34 -3.75 13.04
CA GLU A 317 1.52 -4.36 14.35
C GLU A 317 1.70 -3.32 15.47
N LEU A 318 1.89 -2.06 15.10
CA LEU A 318 2.21 -0.96 16.01
C LEU A 318 0.96 -0.24 16.53
N GLN A 319 -0.22 -0.56 15.98
CA GLN A 319 -1.51 0.03 16.37
C GLN A 319 -2.57 -1.05 16.56
N GLU A 320 -3.53 -0.77 17.42
CA GLU A 320 -4.67 -1.67 17.67
C GLU A 320 -5.51 -1.88 16.40
N ASN A 321 -5.71 -0.82 15.61
CA ASN A 321 -6.54 -0.80 14.41
C ASN A 321 -5.70 -0.71 13.11
N PRO A 322 -5.58 -1.80 12.34
CA PRO A 322 -4.86 -1.85 11.06
C PRO A 322 -5.42 -0.90 10.00
N SER A 323 -6.74 -0.72 9.97
CA SER A 323 -7.39 0.14 8.98
C SER A 323 -6.95 1.59 9.10
N ARG A 324 -6.57 2.05 10.30
CA ARG A 324 -6.09 3.42 10.49
C ARG A 324 -4.72 3.63 9.87
N ILE A 325 -3.82 2.65 9.97
CA ILE A 325 -2.48 2.74 9.37
C ILE A 325 -2.60 2.77 7.84
N PHE A 326 -3.32 1.81 7.26
CA PHE A 326 -3.51 1.76 5.81
C PHE A 326 -4.33 2.94 5.30
N GLY A 327 -5.41 3.30 6.00
CA GLY A 327 -6.27 4.42 5.65
C GLY A 327 -5.52 5.74 5.64
N PHE A 328 -4.88 6.13 6.75
CA PHE A 328 -4.13 7.39 6.81
C PHE A 328 -2.88 7.38 5.91
N GLY A 329 -2.19 6.23 5.83
CA GLY A 329 -1.02 6.08 4.98
C GLY A 329 -1.33 6.22 3.49
N LEU A 330 -2.38 5.56 3.00
CA LEU A 330 -2.77 5.62 1.58
C LEU A 330 -3.62 6.85 1.24
N ALA A 331 -4.31 7.47 2.20
CA ALA A 331 -4.96 8.76 2.00
C ALA A 331 -3.95 9.86 1.64
N ALA A 332 -2.71 9.77 2.15
CA ALA A 332 -1.62 10.66 1.76
C ALA A 332 -1.34 10.65 0.26
N ASN A 333 -1.43 9.46 -0.37
CA ASN A 333 -1.23 9.30 -1.81
C ASN A 333 -2.30 10.08 -2.58
N LEU A 334 -3.58 9.87 -2.23
CA LEU A 334 -4.70 10.58 -2.83
C LEU A 334 -4.66 12.09 -2.61
N LEU A 335 -4.21 12.54 -1.43
CA LEU A 335 -4.04 13.96 -1.14
C LEU A 335 -3.02 14.60 -2.08
N GLY A 336 -1.84 13.99 -2.26
CA GLY A 336 -0.84 14.50 -3.20
C GLY A 336 -1.35 14.50 -4.64
N ILE A 337 -2.03 13.44 -5.07
CA ILE A 337 -2.65 13.38 -6.41
C ILE A 337 -3.68 14.49 -6.60
N PHE A 338 -4.53 14.74 -5.61
CA PHE A 338 -5.51 15.81 -5.64
C PHE A 338 -4.85 17.20 -5.74
N LEU A 339 -3.82 17.46 -4.93
CA LEU A 339 -3.07 18.72 -4.96
C LEU A 339 -2.37 18.93 -6.30
N GLY A 340 -1.65 17.92 -6.80
CA GLY A 340 -0.96 17.99 -8.09
C GLY A 340 -1.93 18.12 -9.26
N GLY A 341 -3.06 17.42 -9.22
CA GLY A 341 -4.10 17.54 -10.22
C GLY A 341 -4.72 18.94 -10.23
N SER A 342 -5.00 19.50 -9.04
CA SER A 342 -5.54 20.86 -8.92
C SER A 342 -4.58 21.90 -9.50
N LEU A 343 -3.28 21.77 -9.24
CA LEU A 343 -2.23 22.61 -9.84
C LEU A 343 -2.13 22.40 -11.36
N GLY A 344 -2.26 21.16 -11.84
CA GLY A 344 -2.29 20.86 -13.26
C GLY A 344 -3.46 21.53 -14.00
N VAL A 345 -4.67 21.47 -13.44
CA VAL A 345 -5.84 22.18 -13.98
C VAL A 345 -5.62 23.69 -13.97
N PHE A 346 -5.04 24.23 -12.89
CA PHE A 346 -4.72 25.66 -12.77
C PHE A 346 -3.74 26.14 -13.86
N PHE A 347 -2.75 25.32 -14.24
CA PHE A 347 -1.84 25.63 -15.34
C PHE A 347 -2.49 25.40 -16.71
N MET A 348 -3.32 24.36 -16.87
CA MET A 348 -4.05 24.13 -18.12
C MET A 348 -4.98 25.29 -18.45
N ALA A 349 -5.68 25.84 -17.45
CA ALA A 349 -6.55 27.01 -17.63
C ALA A 349 -5.82 28.27 -18.10
N ARG A 350 -4.50 28.36 -17.91
CA ARG A 350 -3.64 29.47 -18.38
C ARG A 350 -2.89 29.16 -19.68
N GLY A 351 -3.01 27.94 -20.21
CA GLY A 351 -2.20 27.49 -21.35
C GLY A 351 -0.73 27.20 -21.02
N GLU A 352 -0.37 27.19 -19.73
CA GLU A 352 1.01 27.10 -19.24
C GLU A 352 1.39 25.68 -18.78
N ALA A 353 0.48 24.70 -18.90
CA ALA A 353 0.64 23.37 -18.33
C ALA A 353 1.91 22.63 -18.80
N LYS A 354 2.27 22.73 -20.09
CA LYS A 354 3.46 22.06 -20.63
C LYS A 354 4.77 22.69 -20.16
N GLU A 355 4.77 23.98 -19.84
CA GLU A 355 5.96 24.71 -19.40
C GLU A 355 6.13 24.63 -17.87
N GLN A 356 5.07 24.99 -17.12
CA GLN A 356 5.12 25.07 -15.66
C GLN A 356 4.96 23.72 -14.97
N GLY A 357 4.19 22.80 -15.56
CA GLY A 357 3.90 21.49 -14.97
C GLY A 357 5.16 20.66 -14.71
N PRO A 358 6.02 20.40 -15.72
CA PRO A 358 7.24 19.63 -15.53
C PRO A 358 8.26 20.33 -14.62
N VAL A 359 8.35 21.66 -14.67
CA VAL A 359 9.25 22.45 -13.81
C VAL A 359 8.85 22.29 -12.34
N LEU A 360 7.55 22.42 -12.03
CA LEU A 360 7.04 22.16 -10.69
C LEU A 360 7.30 20.70 -10.26
N ALA A 361 7.07 19.74 -11.15
CA ALA A 361 7.28 18.33 -10.85
C ALA A 361 8.75 18.02 -10.53
N LEU A 362 9.69 18.64 -11.23
CA LEU A 362 11.12 18.56 -10.90
C LEU A 362 11.45 19.21 -9.56
N GLY A 363 10.84 20.36 -9.26
CA GLY A 363 10.94 20.98 -7.93
C GLY A 363 10.51 20.01 -6.83
N VAL A 364 9.37 19.34 -7.00
CA VAL A 364 8.88 18.29 -6.09
C VAL A 364 9.87 17.13 -5.99
N VAL A 365 10.47 16.68 -7.10
CA VAL A 365 11.53 15.64 -7.08
C VAL A 365 12.72 16.08 -6.24
N PHE A 366 13.24 17.29 -6.41
CA PHE A 366 14.38 17.79 -5.64
C PHE A 366 14.08 17.93 -4.14
N VAL A 367 12.91 18.46 -3.79
CA VAL A 367 12.47 18.51 -2.39
C VAL A 367 12.32 17.11 -1.82
N SER A 368 11.76 16.16 -2.58
CA SER A 368 11.63 14.76 -2.17
C SER A 368 12.99 14.08 -1.95
N LEU A 369 13.99 14.36 -2.82
CA LEU A 369 15.36 13.89 -2.65
C LEU A 369 15.98 14.44 -1.36
N GLY A 370 15.81 15.74 -1.08
CA GLY A 370 16.27 16.37 0.15
C GLY A 370 15.59 15.82 1.41
N PHE A 371 14.32 15.39 1.31
CA PHE A 371 13.57 14.80 2.40
C PHE A 371 13.97 13.33 2.69
N LEU A 372 14.48 12.62 1.68
CA LEU A 372 14.74 11.18 1.73
C LEU A 372 15.69 10.74 2.88
N PRO A 373 16.81 11.44 3.17
CA PRO A 373 17.67 11.11 4.31
C PRO A 373 16.95 11.20 5.65
N PHE A 374 16.05 12.18 5.81
CA PHE A 374 15.26 12.37 7.04
C PHE A 374 14.25 11.24 7.20
N LEU A 375 13.53 10.91 6.13
CA LEU A 375 12.63 9.76 6.11
C LEU A 375 13.40 8.48 6.45
N HIS A 376 14.52 8.25 5.79
CA HIS A 376 15.34 7.06 6.01
C HIS A 376 15.84 6.96 7.46
N ARG A 377 16.23 8.08 8.09
CA ARG A 377 16.62 8.11 9.50
C ARG A 377 15.47 7.69 10.42
N GLN A 378 14.25 8.17 10.17
CA GLN A 378 13.07 7.82 10.98
C GLN A 378 12.64 6.36 10.74
N LEU A 379 12.62 5.93 9.47
CA LEU A 379 12.25 4.57 9.09
C LEU A 379 13.29 3.55 9.56
N ARG A 380 14.57 3.89 9.65
CA ARG A 380 15.62 3.01 10.18
C ARG A 380 15.30 2.53 11.59
N ASN A 381 14.68 3.36 12.43
CA ASN A 381 14.29 2.96 13.77
C ASN A 381 13.11 1.97 13.79
N VAL A 382 12.31 1.93 12.71
CA VAL A 382 11.21 0.97 12.51
C VAL A 382 11.69 -0.29 11.78
N LEU A 383 12.58 -0.15 10.79
CA LEU A 383 13.07 -1.20 9.89
C LEU A 383 14.26 -1.99 10.44
N LYS A 384 15.13 -1.40 11.28
CA LYS A 384 16.27 -2.11 11.90
C LYS A 384 15.82 -3.26 12.78
N ASP A 385 14.72 -3.06 13.50
CA ASP A 385 14.07 -4.12 14.24
C ASP A 385 13.78 -5.31 13.31
N HIS A 386 13.28 -5.07 12.10
CA HIS A 386 12.83 -6.13 11.19
C HIS A 386 13.94 -6.87 10.43
N ALA A 387 14.97 -6.19 9.92
CA ALA A 387 16.06 -6.86 9.19
C ALA A 387 16.84 -7.82 10.12
N PHE A 388 17.12 -7.36 11.33
CA PHE A 388 17.70 -8.19 12.37
C PHE A 388 16.74 -9.32 12.78
N LEU A 389 15.45 -9.02 12.99
CA LEU A 389 14.46 -10.04 13.37
C LEU A 389 14.30 -11.15 12.34
N GLN A 390 14.33 -10.83 11.04
CA GLN A 390 14.25 -11.83 9.98
C GLN A 390 15.53 -12.67 9.90
N ALA A 391 16.70 -12.03 10.00
CA ALA A 391 17.97 -12.74 10.08
C ALA A 391 18.03 -13.63 11.33
N PHE A 392 17.55 -13.15 12.47
CA PHE A 392 17.53 -13.88 13.74
C PHE A 392 16.51 -15.03 13.76
N ALA A 393 15.34 -14.84 13.14
CA ALA A 393 14.31 -15.87 13.02
C ALA A 393 14.68 -17.00 12.04
N THR A 394 15.67 -16.78 11.17
CA THR A 394 16.19 -17.80 10.24
C THR A 394 17.38 -18.58 10.81
N LEU A 395 17.93 -18.14 11.95
CA LEU A 395 18.94 -18.90 12.70
C LEU A 395 18.35 -20.20 13.24
N THR A 396 19.14 -21.26 13.21
CA THR A 396 18.82 -22.53 13.87
C THR A 396 18.73 -22.36 15.39
N THR A 397 18.04 -23.27 16.08
CA THR A 397 17.87 -23.21 17.54
C THR A 397 19.21 -23.14 18.28
N GLY A 398 20.24 -23.86 17.79
CA GLY A 398 21.59 -23.82 18.35
C GLY A 398 22.32 -22.48 18.14
N GLU A 399 22.10 -21.81 17.01
CA GLU A 399 22.66 -20.46 16.76
C GLU A 399 21.96 -19.39 17.61
N GLN A 400 20.66 -19.55 17.87
CA GLN A 400 19.92 -18.70 18.80
C GLN A 400 20.40 -18.88 20.25
N GLU A 401 20.64 -20.11 20.70
CA GLU A 401 21.21 -20.38 22.03
C GLU A 401 22.61 -19.80 22.18
N SER A 402 23.47 -19.95 21.15
CA SER A 402 24.80 -19.34 21.12
C SER A 402 24.75 -17.80 21.22
N GLN A 403 23.76 -17.15 20.59
CA GLN A 403 23.54 -15.71 20.72
C GLN A 403 23.07 -15.33 22.13
N GLY A 404 22.19 -16.13 22.74
CA GLY A 404 21.74 -15.95 24.13
C GLY A 404 22.88 -16.03 25.15
N ASP A 405 23.81 -16.96 24.94
CA ASP A 405 25.01 -17.09 25.76
C ASP A 405 25.98 -15.91 25.59
N LYS A 406 26.11 -15.41 24.35
CA LYS A 406 26.90 -14.18 24.08
C LYS A 406 26.30 -12.98 24.79
N LEU A 407 24.99 -12.76 24.74
CA LEU A 407 24.29 -11.70 25.46
C LEU A 407 24.49 -11.81 26.97
N LYS A 408 24.37 -13.04 27.50
CA LYS A 408 24.57 -13.32 28.92
C LYS A 408 25.97 -12.91 29.37
N LYS A 409 26.99 -13.18 28.56
CA LYS A 409 28.40 -12.82 28.83
C LYS A 409 28.69 -11.32 28.64
N LEU A 410 28.22 -10.73 27.54
CA LEU A 410 28.48 -9.32 27.20
C LEU A 410 27.85 -8.34 28.19
N GLY A 411 26.63 -8.61 28.65
CA GLY A 411 25.89 -7.72 29.54
C GLY A 411 25.82 -8.17 31.00
N ALA A 412 26.55 -9.23 31.38
CA ALA A 412 26.40 -9.89 32.69
C ALA A 412 24.91 -10.10 33.06
N LEU A 413 24.12 -10.60 32.10
CA LEU A 413 22.69 -10.81 32.29
C LEU A 413 22.45 -12.04 33.17
N SER A 414 21.45 -11.97 34.03
CA SER A 414 20.89 -13.16 34.68
C SER A 414 20.21 -14.06 33.64
N GLU A 415 19.92 -15.31 34.00
CA GLU A 415 19.18 -16.21 33.10
C GLU A 415 17.84 -15.64 32.67
N ARG A 416 17.10 -15.03 33.59
CA ARG A 416 15.79 -14.43 33.28
C ARG A 416 15.94 -13.22 32.36
N GLU A 417 16.94 -12.38 32.59
CA GLU A 417 17.23 -11.26 31.69
C GLU A 417 17.67 -11.74 30.30
N SER A 418 18.46 -12.81 30.21
CA SER A 418 18.86 -13.39 28.92
C SER A 418 17.64 -13.98 28.18
N GLN A 419 16.74 -14.70 28.87
CA GLN A 419 15.49 -15.20 28.28
C GLN A 419 14.62 -14.06 27.75
N VAL A 420 14.44 -12.99 28.54
CA VAL A 420 13.68 -11.81 28.12
C VAL A 420 14.37 -11.12 26.94
N ALA A 421 15.69 -10.91 26.98
CA ALA A 421 16.46 -10.33 25.89
C ALA A 421 16.33 -11.15 24.60
N MET A 422 16.39 -12.47 24.68
CA MET A 422 16.20 -13.37 23.54
C MET A 422 14.81 -13.24 22.93
N LEU A 423 13.76 -13.16 23.75
CA LEU A 423 12.39 -12.99 23.24
C LEU A 423 12.16 -11.58 22.68
N LEU A 424 12.82 -10.55 23.23
CA LEU A 424 12.88 -9.21 22.63
C LEU A 424 13.55 -9.26 21.25
N LEU A 425 14.66 -9.98 21.11
CA LEU A 425 15.36 -10.17 19.84
C LEU A 425 14.61 -11.06 18.85
N LYS A 426 13.58 -11.81 19.31
CA LYS A 426 12.59 -12.51 18.48
C LYS A 426 11.36 -11.66 18.12
N GLY A 427 11.27 -10.43 18.60
CA GLY A 427 10.18 -9.51 18.23
C GLY A 427 8.88 -9.79 18.93
N LYS A 428 8.94 -10.50 20.05
CA LYS A 428 7.81 -10.69 20.92
C LYS A 428 7.51 -9.36 21.63
N THR A 429 6.23 -9.01 21.68
CA THR A 429 5.74 -7.90 22.50
C THR A 429 5.90 -8.27 23.98
N TYR A 430 5.96 -7.28 24.87
CA TYR A 430 6.13 -7.57 26.31
C TYR A 430 5.04 -8.48 26.86
N LYS A 431 3.80 -8.35 26.34
CA LYS A 431 2.69 -9.26 26.64
C LYS A 431 2.99 -10.70 26.22
N ASN A 432 3.46 -10.92 25.00
CA ASN A 432 3.79 -12.25 24.51
C ASN A 432 4.97 -12.86 25.27
N ILE A 433 5.95 -12.04 25.65
CA ILE A 433 7.05 -12.46 26.54
C ILE A 433 6.50 -12.90 27.89
N GLY A 434 5.59 -12.13 28.47
CA GLY A 434 4.95 -12.45 29.74
C GLY A 434 4.20 -13.78 29.70
N LEU A 435 3.41 -13.99 28.64
CA LEU A 435 2.71 -15.26 28.41
C LEU A 435 3.67 -16.44 28.25
N GLU A 436 4.73 -16.27 27.45
CA GLU A 436 5.69 -17.34 27.14
C GLU A 436 6.55 -17.70 28.35
N LEU A 437 6.90 -16.73 29.18
CA LEU A 437 7.69 -16.94 30.40
C LEU A 437 6.84 -17.13 31.66
N SER A 438 5.50 -17.10 31.55
CA SER A 438 4.56 -17.16 32.68
C SER A 438 4.84 -16.08 33.75
N ILE A 439 5.09 -14.85 33.31
CA ILE A 439 5.32 -13.67 34.17
C ILE A 439 4.41 -12.51 33.75
N SER A 440 4.19 -11.55 34.66
CA SER A 440 3.40 -10.36 34.35
C SER A 440 4.12 -9.43 33.36
N GLU A 441 3.38 -8.68 32.55
CA GLU A 441 3.96 -7.67 31.65
C GLU A 441 4.80 -6.63 32.43
N ASN A 442 4.41 -6.28 33.65
CA ASN A 442 5.16 -5.37 34.51
C ASN A 442 6.52 -5.97 34.92
N THR A 443 6.56 -7.29 35.16
CA THR A 443 7.81 -8.02 35.41
C THR A 443 8.70 -8.02 34.17
N VAL A 444 8.11 -8.15 32.97
CA VAL A 444 8.86 -8.01 31.72
C VAL A 444 9.46 -6.61 31.61
N LYS A 445 8.68 -5.54 31.84
CA LYS A 445 9.17 -4.14 31.81
C LYS A 445 10.33 -3.92 32.78
N TYR A 446 10.27 -4.52 33.97
CA TYR A 446 11.36 -4.49 34.95
C TYR A 446 12.64 -5.13 34.37
N TYR A 447 12.54 -6.34 33.82
CA TYR A 447 13.70 -6.99 33.19
C TYR A 447 14.24 -6.19 32.00
N VAL A 448 13.38 -5.64 31.14
CA VAL A 448 13.83 -4.81 30.02
C VAL A 448 14.59 -3.58 30.51
N LYS A 449 14.10 -2.89 31.55
CA LYS A 449 14.78 -1.74 32.14
C LYS A 449 16.17 -2.12 32.66
N ASN A 450 16.29 -3.27 33.33
CA ASN A 450 17.59 -3.74 33.82
C ASN A 450 18.53 -4.14 32.68
N ILE A 451 18.03 -4.82 31.65
CA ILE A 451 18.81 -5.17 30.45
C ILE A 451 19.36 -3.89 29.82
N TYR A 452 18.50 -2.89 29.61
CA TYR A 452 18.91 -1.62 29.00
C TYR A 452 19.92 -0.87 29.85
N ALA A 453 19.74 -0.85 31.17
CA ALA A 453 20.73 -0.26 32.08
C ALA A 453 22.08 -0.98 32.04
N LYS A 454 22.10 -2.32 32.02
CA LYS A 454 23.33 -3.12 31.97
C LYS A 454 24.12 -2.95 30.67
N PHE A 455 23.43 -2.67 29.57
CA PHE A 455 24.05 -2.40 28.27
C PHE A 455 24.25 -0.91 27.99
N GLU A 456 23.88 -0.01 28.92
CA GLU A 456 23.90 1.45 28.75
C GLU A 456 23.15 1.93 27.49
N ILE A 457 22.05 1.25 27.14
CA ILE A 457 21.19 1.56 26.00
C ILE A 457 19.83 2.07 26.47
N GLN A 458 19.10 2.69 25.55
CA GLN A 458 17.75 3.23 25.83
C GLN A 458 16.66 2.58 24.99
N SER A 459 17.03 1.76 24.01
CA SER A 459 16.06 1.19 23.08
C SER A 459 16.38 -0.23 22.63
N ARG A 460 15.33 -0.93 22.20
CA ARG A 460 15.45 -2.24 21.56
C ARG A 460 16.30 -2.19 20.29
N ALA A 461 16.20 -1.11 19.53
CA ALA A 461 16.97 -0.90 18.31
C ALA A 461 18.49 -0.79 18.61
N GLU A 462 18.85 -0.21 19.76
CA GLU A 462 20.24 -0.19 20.23
C GLU A 462 20.70 -1.57 20.72
N LEU A 463 19.84 -2.34 21.40
CA LEU A 463 20.14 -3.74 21.75
C LEU A 463 20.43 -4.58 20.50
N ILE A 464 19.64 -4.38 19.44
CA ILE A 464 19.85 -5.00 18.13
C ILE A 464 21.17 -4.54 17.51
N SER A 465 21.46 -3.24 17.57
CA SER A 465 22.70 -2.68 17.01
C SER A 465 23.95 -3.22 17.72
N LEU A 466 23.89 -3.44 19.05
CA LEU A 466 24.95 -4.09 19.83
C LEU A 466 25.19 -5.54 19.37
N MET A 467 24.12 -6.27 19.04
CA MET A 467 24.22 -7.64 18.56
C MET A 467 24.79 -7.73 17.13
N GLU A 468 24.54 -6.71 16.31
CA GLU A 468 25.13 -6.60 14.99
C GLU A 468 26.62 -6.23 15.06
N SER A 469 27.02 -5.32 15.95
CA SER A 469 28.43 -4.94 16.12
C SER A 469 29.27 -6.06 16.74
N ALA A 470 28.69 -6.92 17.58
CA ALA A 470 29.35 -8.09 18.16
C ALA A 470 29.47 -9.31 17.20
N LYS A 471 29.04 -9.18 15.93
CA LYS A 471 29.27 -10.19 14.87
C LYS A 471 30.60 -10.00 14.13
N GLY A 472 31.21 -8.81 14.21
CA GLY A 472 32.59 -8.57 13.79
C GLY A 472 33.55 -8.83 14.94
#